data_AF-A0A931LZ07-F1
#
_entry.id   AF-A0A931LZ07-F1
#
_cell.length_a   1.000
_cell.length_b   1.000
_cell.length_c   1.000
_cell.angle_alpha   90.00
_cell.angle_beta   90.00
_cell.angle_gamma   90.00
#
_symmetry.space_group_name_H-M   'P 1'
#
loop_
_entity.id
_entity.type
_entity.pdbx_description
1 polymer ?
#
loop_
_entity_poly.entity_id
_entity_poly.type
_entity_poly.pdbx_seq_one_letter_code
_entity_poly.pdbx_strand_id
1 'polypeptide(L)'
;MIVPNFTPDAIEVPGNVTELPYRERVAFIRRVAYGHFFGLVGLAGAAAFMSPQSDWRKPTLWLFALLAGLNVLRTLFRGRREDSVISAAALPLVLLIAAWWARALVDRGLPVWAAGLGEAFAVLYAIFCGRDFSFTGQFVLAWIASSAAVAWLGLAARLSPAVAGQALAWNSVFLLYWSYDLAALLSRRRKGEEAAAVVDLYRDVFNVFGWTVRVVQHWRQHKIWTVPSR
;
A
#
# COMPACT_ATOMS: atom_id res chain seq x y z
N MET A 1 -5.63 6.34 -37.05
CA MET A 1 -5.25 5.02 -36.50
C MET A 1 -5.53 5.07 -35.01
N ILE A 2 -6.48 4.28 -34.50
CA ILE A 2 -6.74 4.19 -33.06
C ILE A 2 -5.75 3.17 -32.52
N VAL A 3 -4.71 3.63 -31.80
CA VAL A 3 -3.80 2.73 -31.09
C VAL A 3 -4.53 2.34 -29.80
N PRO A 4 -4.88 1.06 -29.59
CA PRO A 4 -5.50 0.63 -28.34
C PRO A 4 -4.55 0.91 -27.17
N ASN A 5 -5.10 1.23 -26.01
CA ASN A 5 -4.29 1.44 -24.80
C ASN A 5 -3.37 0.24 -24.56
N PHE A 6 -2.11 0.48 -24.22
CA PHE A 6 -1.15 -0.59 -23.91
C PHE A 6 -1.48 -1.30 -22.60
N THR A 7 -2.21 -0.64 -21.71
CA THR A 7 -2.57 -1.14 -20.38
C THR A 7 -4.07 -1.44 -20.30
N PRO A 8 -4.47 -2.44 -19.50
CA PRO A 8 -5.89 -2.67 -19.22
C PRO A 8 -6.51 -1.45 -18.55
N ASP A 9 -7.82 -1.28 -18.76
CA ASP A 9 -8.57 -0.19 -18.15
C ASP A 9 -8.50 -0.24 -16.61
N ALA A 10 -8.55 0.95 -16.02
CA ALA A 10 -8.59 1.10 -14.57
C ALA A 10 -9.86 0.45 -14.00
N ILE A 11 -9.76 -0.13 -12.80
CA ILE A 11 -10.95 -0.60 -12.09
C ILE A 11 -11.58 0.62 -11.45
N GLU A 12 -12.61 1.15 -12.10
CA GLU A 12 -13.34 2.31 -11.60
C GLU A 12 -14.65 1.87 -10.93
N VAL A 13 -14.92 2.42 -9.75
CA VAL A 13 -16.20 2.26 -9.06
C VAL A 13 -17.03 3.52 -9.31
N PRO A 14 -18.32 3.43 -9.68
CA PRO A 14 -19.15 4.62 -9.86
C PRO A 14 -19.24 5.46 -8.58
N GLY A 15 -19.10 6.79 -8.72
CA GLY A 15 -19.10 7.72 -7.58
C GLY A 15 -17.82 7.62 -6.74
N ASN A 16 -16.71 7.23 -7.37
CA ASN A 16 -15.43 7.12 -6.69
C ASN A 16 -14.86 8.50 -6.32
N VAL A 17 -13.79 8.49 -5.51
CA VAL A 17 -13.16 9.72 -5.03
C VAL A 17 -12.62 10.58 -6.17
N THR A 18 -12.19 10.03 -7.32
CA THR A 18 -11.67 10.87 -8.44
C THR A 18 -12.70 11.86 -9.00
N GLU A 19 -14.00 11.55 -8.87
CA GLU A 19 -15.11 12.39 -9.33
C GLU A 19 -15.42 13.55 -8.36
N LEU A 20 -14.84 13.54 -7.16
CA LEU A 20 -15.11 14.55 -6.13
C LEU A 20 -14.35 15.86 -6.38
N PRO A 21 -14.86 16.99 -5.83
CA PRO A 21 -14.10 18.23 -5.78
C PRO A 21 -12.71 18.01 -5.19
N TYR A 22 -11.71 18.70 -5.76
CA TYR A 22 -10.29 18.49 -5.41
C TYR A 22 -10.01 18.50 -3.90
N ARG A 23 -10.62 19.44 -3.16
CA ARG A 23 -10.48 19.55 -1.70
C ARG A 23 -10.92 18.27 -0.97
N GLU A 24 -11.97 17.62 -1.45
CA GLU A 24 -12.48 16.37 -0.87
C GLU A 24 -11.57 15.19 -1.20
N ARG A 25 -10.98 15.17 -2.40
CA ARG A 25 -9.97 14.17 -2.79
C ARG A 25 -8.76 14.23 -1.86
N VAL A 26 -8.22 15.43 -1.64
CA VAL A 26 -7.08 15.61 -0.72
C VAL A 26 -7.45 15.26 0.71
N ALA A 27 -8.68 15.58 1.16
CA ALA A 27 -9.14 15.19 2.49
C ALA A 27 -9.22 13.66 2.64
N PHE A 28 -9.70 12.94 1.62
CA PHE A 28 -9.71 11.48 1.60
C PHE A 28 -8.29 10.91 1.67
N ILE A 29 -7.38 11.40 0.81
CA ILE A 29 -5.96 10.99 0.80
C ILE A 29 -5.34 11.14 2.20
N ARG A 30 -5.52 12.31 2.84
CA ARG A 30 -4.99 12.57 4.18
C ARG A 30 -5.57 11.63 5.23
N ARG A 31 -6.89 11.38 5.21
CA ARG A 31 -7.53 10.47 6.17
C ARG A 31 -7.02 9.03 6.02
N VAL A 32 -6.86 8.55 4.79
CA VAL A 32 -6.30 7.21 4.53
C VAL A 32 -4.84 7.16 4.97
N ALA A 33 -4.02 8.16 4.61
CA ALA A 33 -2.63 8.23 5.01
C ALA A 33 -2.48 8.29 6.55
N TYR A 34 -3.29 9.08 7.25
CA TYR A 34 -3.28 9.11 8.72
C TYR A 34 -3.75 7.78 9.32
N GLY A 35 -4.82 7.20 8.79
CA GLY A 35 -5.35 5.92 9.27
C GLY A 35 -4.32 4.80 9.14
N HIS A 36 -3.60 4.73 8.01
CA HIS A 36 -2.54 3.76 7.82
C HIS A 36 -1.34 4.05 8.72
N PHE A 37 -0.90 5.31 8.84
CA PHE A 37 0.21 5.70 9.71
C PHE A 37 -0.06 5.39 11.20
N PHE A 38 -1.22 5.77 11.72
CA PHE A 38 -1.59 5.43 13.10
C PHE A 38 -1.79 3.92 13.27
N GLY A 39 -2.26 3.22 12.23
CA GLY A 39 -2.26 1.77 12.15
C GLY A 39 -0.86 1.17 12.30
N LEU A 40 0.14 1.70 11.59
CA LEU A 40 1.53 1.28 11.71
C LEU A 40 2.13 1.59 13.08
N VAL A 41 1.81 2.74 13.68
CA VAL A 41 2.24 3.07 15.05
C VAL A 41 1.65 2.07 16.04
N GLY A 42 0.35 1.77 15.93
CA GLY A 42 -0.31 0.75 16.75
C GLY A 42 0.26 -0.64 16.54
N LEU A 43 0.55 -1.02 15.29
CA LEU A 43 1.21 -2.27 14.92
C LEU A 43 2.61 -2.36 15.54
N ALA A 44 3.42 -1.32 15.43
CA ALA A 44 4.77 -1.26 16.02
C ALA A 44 4.72 -1.38 17.55
N GLY A 45 3.76 -0.70 18.19
CA GLY A 45 3.47 -0.85 19.61
C GLY A 45 3.13 -2.30 19.96
N ALA A 46 2.15 -2.90 19.29
CA ALA A 46 1.75 -4.28 19.53
C ALA A 46 2.92 -5.26 19.32
N ALA A 47 3.70 -5.10 18.25
CA ALA A 47 4.87 -5.93 17.97
C ALA A 47 5.94 -5.83 19.07
N ALA A 48 6.12 -4.66 19.69
CA ALA A 48 7.07 -4.49 20.78
C ALA A 48 6.70 -5.30 22.05
N PHE A 49 5.41 -5.53 22.30
CA PHE A 49 4.91 -6.32 23.44
C PHE A 49 4.80 -7.82 23.16
N MET A 50 4.99 -8.25 21.91
CA MET A 50 4.93 -9.67 21.55
C MET A 50 6.23 -10.39 21.92
N SER A 51 6.10 -11.63 22.42
CA SER A 51 7.24 -12.50 22.71
C SER A 51 8.04 -12.81 21.44
N PRO A 52 9.35 -13.09 21.56
CA PRO A 52 10.18 -13.51 20.43
C PRO A 52 9.59 -14.72 19.69
N GLN A 53 9.65 -14.69 18.36
CA GLN A 53 9.07 -15.70 17.49
C GLN A 53 10.14 -16.62 16.91
N SER A 54 10.03 -17.92 17.17
CA SER A 54 10.93 -18.92 16.58
C SER A 54 10.62 -19.18 15.10
N ASP A 55 9.35 -19.10 14.70
CA ASP A 55 8.88 -19.46 13.36
C ASP A 55 8.12 -18.32 12.67
N TRP A 56 8.80 -17.66 11.72
CA TRP A 56 8.22 -16.58 10.89
C TRP A 56 7.21 -17.09 9.85
N ARG A 57 7.19 -18.39 9.55
CA ARG A 57 6.34 -18.94 8.49
C ARG A 57 4.88 -18.89 8.89
N LYS A 58 4.57 -19.15 10.17
CA LYS A 58 3.21 -19.11 10.72
C LYS A 58 2.54 -17.73 10.57
N PRO A 59 3.10 -16.62 11.12
CA PRO A 59 2.49 -15.31 10.94
C PRO A 59 2.40 -14.91 9.46
N THR A 60 3.40 -15.29 8.65
CA THR A 60 3.34 -15.07 7.19
C THR A 60 2.15 -15.79 6.57
N LEU A 61 1.98 -17.10 6.82
CA LEU A 61 0.86 -17.86 6.28
C LEU A 61 -0.48 -17.28 6.72
N TRP A 62 -0.63 -16.92 8.00
CA TRP A 62 -1.86 -16.32 8.52
C TRP A 62 -2.16 -14.96 7.90
N LEU A 63 -1.14 -14.10 7.74
CA LEU A 63 -1.30 -12.80 7.10
C LEU A 63 -1.74 -12.96 5.65
N PHE A 64 -1.03 -13.80 4.89
CA PHE A 64 -1.35 -14.05 3.48
C PHE A 64 -2.72 -14.70 3.31
N ALA A 65 -3.09 -15.66 4.16
CA ALA A 65 -4.41 -16.29 4.14
C ALA A 65 -5.53 -15.30 4.44
N LEU A 66 -5.38 -14.45 5.47
CA LEU A 66 -6.34 -13.40 5.79
C LEU A 66 -6.51 -12.42 4.63
N LEU A 67 -5.41 -11.88 4.12
CA LEU A 67 -5.44 -10.90 3.03
C LEU A 67 -5.99 -11.51 1.73
N ALA A 68 -5.69 -12.78 1.43
CA ALA A 68 -6.28 -13.51 0.31
C ALA A 68 -7.79 -13.73 0.51
N GLY A 69 -8.22 -14.10 1.71
CA GLY A 69 -9.63 -14.21 2.07
C GLY A 69 -10.38 -12.89 1.87
N LEU A 70 -9.81 -11.77 2.33
CA LEU A 70 -10.35 -10.43 2.10
C LEU A 70 -10.40 -10.06 0.60
N ASN A 71 -9.48 -10.61 -0.21
CA ASN A 71 -9.47 -10.37 -1.66
C ASN A 71 -10.60 -11.14 -2.37
N VAL A 72 -10.85 -12.38 -1.94
CA VAL A 72 -12.00 -13.17 -2.41
C VAL A 72 -13.31 -12.47 -2.01
N LEU A 73 -13.45 -12.06 -0.75
CA LEU A 73 -14.63 -11.33 -0.28
C LEU A 73 -14.87 -10.04 -1.07
N ARG A 74 -13.81 -9.25 -1.33
CA ARG A 74 -13.93 -8.06 -2.19
C ARG A 74 -14.42 -8.39 -3.59
N THR A 75 -13.97 -9.52 -4.15
CA THR A 75 -14.42 -9.95 -5.48
C THR A 75 -15.89 -10.33 -5.48
N LEU A 76 -16.38 -11.00 -4.43
CA LEU A 76 -17.78 -11.39 -4.26
C LEU A 76 -18.72 -10.21 -3.98
N PHE A 77 -18.28 -9.24 -3.17
CA PHE A 77 -19.09 -8.09 -2.73
C PHE A 77 -18.75 -6.79 -3.47
N ARG A 78 -18.08 -6.88 -4.62
CA ARG A 78 -17.59 -5.71 -5.36
C ARG A 78 -18.68 -4.68 -5.62
N GLY A 79 -18.40 -3.42 -5.26
CA GLY A 79 -19.28 -2.28 -5.47
C GLY A 79 -20.41 -2.15 -4.45
N ARG A 80 -20.61 -3.15 -3.57
CA ARG A 80 -21.61 -3.14 -2.51
C ARG A 80 -21.05 -2.58 -1.21
N ARG A 81 -21.93 -2.14 -0.29
CA ARG A 81 -21.53 -1.54 1.00
C ARG A 81 -20.88 -2.56 1.93
N GLU A 82 -21.24 -3.83 1.79
CA GLU A 82 -20.75 -4.94 2.59
C GLU A 82 -19.23 -5.12 2.45
N ASP A 83 -18.66 -4.93 1.25
CA ASP A 83 -17.20 -4.98 1.06
C ASP A 83 -16.47 -3.98 1.97
N SER A 84 -16.96 -2.73 2.01
CA SER A 84 -16.37 -1.66 2.80
C SER A 84 -16.51 -1.91 4.30
N VAL A 85 -17.69 -2.39 4.74
CA VAL A 85 -17.94 -2.72 6.15
C VAL A 85 -17.08 -3.90 6.61
N ILE A 86 -17.05 -4.99 5.85
CA ILE A 86 -16.26 -6.19 6.17
C ILE A 86 -14.78 -5.85 6.21
N SER A 87 -14.28 -5.11 5.20
CA SER A 87 -12.88 -4.68 5.16
C SER A 87 -12.53 -3.84 6.39
N ALA A 88 -13.32 -2.79 6.68
CA ALA A 88 -13.08 -1.94 7.84
C ALA A 88 -13.14 -2.70 9.17
N ALA A 89 -14.09 -3.63 9.33
CA ALA A 89 -14.21 -4.48 10.52
C ALA A 89 -13.03 -5.46 10.67
N ALA A 90 -12.39 -5.87 9.56
CA ALA A 90 -11.22 -6.73 9.58
C ALA A 90 -9.92 -5.99 9.93
N LEU A 91 -9.89 -4.65 9.89
CA LEU A 91 -8.67 -3.86 10.12
C LEU A 91 -7.95 -4.20 11.43
N PRO A 92 -8.60 -4.33 12.61
CA PRO A 92 -7.90 -4.67 13.84
C PRO A 92 -7.20 -6.04 13.78
N LEU A 93 -7.85 -7.02 13.14
CA LEU A 93 -7.28 -8.36 12.97
C LEU A 93 -6.10 -8.34 11.99
N VAL A 94 -6.21 -7.58 10.90
CA VAL A 94 -5.09 -7.35 9.95
C VAL A 94 -3.90 -6.74 10.69
N LEU A 95 -4.11 -5.68 11.48
CA LEU A 95 -3.04 -5.01 12.24
C LEU A 95 -2.40 -5.95 13.26
N LEU A 96 -3.19 -6.77 13.97
CA LEU A 96 -2.66 -7.72 14.96
C LEU A 96 -1.78 -8.80 14.32
N ILE A 97 -2.24 -9.41 13.22
CA ILE A 97 -1.46 -10.44 12.51
C ILE A 97 -0.25 -9.81 11.82
N ALA A 98 -0.38 -8.59 11.28
CA ALA A 98 0.74 -7.86 10.72
C ALA A 98 1.77 -7.47 11.80
N ALA A 99 1.36 -7.15 13.03
CA ALA A 99 2.26 -6.93 14.17
C ALA A 99 3.02 -8.21 14.54
N TRP A 100 2.33 -9.35 14.55
CA TRP A 100 2.95 -10.66 14.79
C TRP A 100 3.97 -11.01 13.71
N TRP A 101 3.64 -10.72 12.45
CA TRP A 101 4.57 -10.87 11.33
C TRP A 101 5.77 -9.92 11.44
N ALA A 102 5.54 -8.64 11.71
CA ALA A 102 6.61 -7.65 11.89
C ALA A 102 7.55 -8.04 13.03
N ARG A 103 7.03 -8.51 14.17
CA ARG A 103 7.84 -9.03 15.28
C ARG A 103 8.74 -10.17 14.81
N ALA A 104 8.18 -11.14 14.08
CA ALA A 104 8.95 -12.26 13.56
C ALA A 104 10.05 -11.84 12.58
N LEU A 105 9.84 -10.78 11.78
CA LEU A 105 10.87 -10.22 10.90
C LEU A 105 11.95 -9.47 11.69
N VAL A 106 11.57 -8.71 12.73
CA VAL A 106 12.51 -8.02 13.63
C VAL A 106 13.42 -9.03 14.34
N ASP A 107 12.87 -10.13 14.83
CA ASP A 107 13.65 -11.21 15.46
C ASP A 107 14.67 -11.87 14.48
N ARG A 108 14.48 -11.68 13.17
CA ARG A 108 15.42 -12.10 12.12
C ARG A 108 16.41 -11.01 11.72
N GLY A 109 16.41 -9.88 12.42
CA GLY A 109 17.28 -8.74 12.14
C GLY A 109 16.88 -7.94 10.90
N LEU A 110 15.65 -8.12 10.39
CA LEU A 110 15.19 -7.37 9.21
C LEU A 110 14.78 -5.95 9.63
N PRO A 111 15.19 -4.91 8.88
CA PRO A 111 14.97 -3.51 9.24
C PRO A 111 13.56 -3.01 8.87
N VAL A 112 12.51 -3.66 9.39
CA VAL A 112 11.11 -3.31 9.07
C VAL A 112 10.72 -1.90 9.49
N TRP A 113 11.43 -1.31 10.46
CA TRP A 113 11.25 0.07 10.91
C TRP A 113 11.45 1.10 9.78
N ALA A 114 12.22 0.76 8.74
CA ALA A 114 12.52 1.67 7.65
C ALA A 114 11.26 2.05 6.85
N ALA A 115 10.31 1.13 6.69
CA ALA A 115 9.02 1.41 6.03
C ALA A 115 8.20 2.48 6.78
N GLY A 116 8.22 2.43 8.12
CA GLY A 116 7.52 3.42 8.95
C GLY A 116 8.06 4.84 8.79
N LEU A 117 9.38 5.00 8.54
CA LEU A 117 9.96 6.31 8.23
C LEU A 117 9.51 6.83 6.87
N GLY A 118 9.49 5.97 5.84
CA GLY A 118 8.97 6.32 4.54
C GLY A 118 7.57 6.91 4.64
N GLU A 119 6.66 6.19 5.29
CA GLU A 119 5.30 6.67 5.50
C GLU A 119 5.24 7.95 6.33
N ALA A 120 6.01 8.06 7.41
CA ALA A 120 6.02 9.27 8.24
C ALA A 120 6.32 10.52 7.39
N PHE A 121 7.34 10.47 6.52
CA PHE A 121 7.66 11.58 5.62
C PHE A 121 6.60 11.78 4.52
N ALA A 122 5.97 10.71 4.03
CA ALA A 122 4.87 10.83 3.07
C ALA A 122 3.62 11.47 3.69
N VAL A 123 3.34 11.21 4.97
CA VAL A 123 2.29 11.85 5.77
C VAL A 123 2.64 13.31 6.05
N LEU A 124 3.88 13.63 6.41
CA LEU A 124 4.32 15.02 6.55
C LEU A 124 4.13 15.79 5.25
N TYR A 125 4.50 15.19 4.11
CA TYR A 125 4.19 15.79 2.80
C TYR A 125 2.68 16.03 2.64
N ALA A 126 1.83 15.04 2.96
CA ALA A 126 0.38 15.19 2.86
C ALA A 126 -0.19 16.31 3.77
N ILE A 127 0.41 16.52 4.94
CA ILE A 127 0.06 17.60 5.89
C ILE A 127 0.43 18.96 5.29
N PHE A 128 1.67 19.10 4.79
CA PHE A 128 2.22 20.39 4.36
C PHE A 128 1.91 20.75 2.91
N CYS A 129 1.58 19.78 2.05
CA CYS A 129 1.17 20.07 0.68
C CYS A 129 -0.15 20.86 0.75
N GLY A 130 -0.15 22.09 0.25
CA GLY A 130 -1.30 22.98 0.35
C GLY A 130 -2.43 22.57 -0.60
N ARG A 131 -2.57 23.34 -1.69
CA ARG A 131 -3.61 23.14 -2.70
C ARG A 131 -3.22 22.19 -3.83
N ASP A 132 -1.97 21.78 -3.93
CA ASP A 132 -1.47 20.90 -4.99
C ASP A 132 -0.73 19.68 -4.41
N PHE A 133 -1.51 18.66 -4.07
CA PHE A 133 -1.04 17.31 -3.82
C PHE A 133 -0.62 16.65 -5.15
N SER A 134 0.63 16.18 -5.21
CA SER A 134 1.16 15.35 -6.29
C SER A 134 1.69 14.04 -5.72
N PHE A 135 1.22 12.89 -6.22
CA PHE A 135 1.75 11.57 -5.81
C PHE A 135 3.24 11.41 -6.18
N THR A 136 3.65 11.91 -7.34
CA THR A 136 5.06 11.92 -7.75
C THR A 136 5.89 12.81 -6.83
N GLY A 137 5.39 14.01 -6.52
CA GLY A 137 6.06 14.93 -5.60
C GLY A 137 6.17 14.35 -4.19
N GLN A 138 5.10 13.75 -3.70
CA GLN A 138 5.07 13.03 -2.43
C GLN A 138 6.11 11.91 -2.41
N PHE A 139 6.09 11.01 -3.40
CA PHE A 139 7.02 9.89 -3.49
C PHE A 139 8.47 10.37 -3.47
N VAL A 140 8.84 11.28 -4.38
CA VAL A 140 10.23 11.74 -4.51
C VAL A 140 10.72 12.44 -3.25
N LEU A 141 9.94 13.38 -2.69
CA LEU A 141 10.36 14.14 -1.52
C LEU A 141 10.38 13.28 -0.25
N ALA A 142 9.36 12.42 -0.07
CA ALA A 142 9.35 11.49 1.05
C ALA A 142 10.49 10.47 0.94
N TRP A 143 10.79 9.97 -0.26
CA TRP A 143 11.87 9.02 -0.50
C TRP A 143 13.24 9.61 -0.18
N ILE A 144 13.53 10.83 -0.64
CA ILE A 144 14.78 11.53 -0.32
C ILE A 144 14.92 11.72 1.20
N ALA A 145 13.90 12.30 1.83
CA ALA A 145 13.94 12.64 3.25
C ALA A 145 14.02 11.39 4.15
N SER A 146 13.20 10.38 3.88
CA SER A 146 13.22 9.12 4.62
C SER A 146 14.51 8.32 4.39
N SER A 147 15.06 8.30 3.17
CA SER A 147 16.33 7.62 2.88
C SER A 147 17.51 8.29 3.61
N ALA A 148 17.53 9.63 3.66
CA ALA A 148 18.50 10.37 4.47
C ALA A 148 18.38 10.03 5.96
N ALA A 149 17.15 9.96 6.48
CA ALA A 149 16.89 9.58 7.87
C ALA A 149 17.31 8.12 8.17
N VAL A 150 17.01 7.18 7.26
CA VAL A 150 17.44 5.78 7.36
C VAL A 150 18.96 5.67 7.36
N ALA A 151 19.66 6.38 6.46
CA ALA A 151 21.11 6.38 6.41
C ALA A 151 21.72 6.97 7.69
N TRP A 152 21.19 8.10 8.17
CA TRP A 152 21.63 8.73 9.41
C TRP A 152 21.45 7.79 10.62
N LEU A 153 20.27 7.19 10.77
CA LEU A 153 20.01 6.23 11.85
C LEU A 153 20.88 4.98 11.73
N GLY A 154 21.14 4.52 10.50
CA GLY A 154 22.06 3.41 10.24
C GLY A 154 23.48 3.71 10.73
N LEU A 155 24.00 4.92 10.48
CA LEU A 155 25.29 5.37 11.00
C LEU A 155 25.28 5.51 12.52
N ALA A 156 24.27 6.16 13.08
CA ALA A 156 24.15 6.40 14.52
C ALA A 156 24.03 5.09 15.32
N ALA A 157 23.27 4.12 14.81
CA ALA A 157 23.10 2.80 15.41
C ALA A 157 24.21 1.81 15.01
N ARG A 158 25.20 2.23 14.22
CA ARG A 158 26.32 1.41 13.73
C ARG A 158 25.85 0.12 13.05
N LEU A 159 24.80 0.20 12.24
CA LEU A 159 24.31 -0.93 11.47
C LEU A 159 25.37 -1.39 10.47
N SER A 160 25.40 -2.70 10.19
CA SER A 160 26.25 -3.21 9.12
C SER A 160 25.82 -2.62 7.77
N PRO A 161 26.75 -2.43 6.81
CA PRO A 161 26.40 -1.91 5.48
C PRO A 161 25.30 -2.73 4.78
N ALA A 162 25.27 -4.05 5.00
CA ALA A 162 24.25 -4.94 4.47
C ALA A 162 22.84 -4.61 5.02
N VAL A 163 22.71 -4.41 6.33
CA VAL A 163 21.41 -4.08 6.96
C VAL A 163 20.98 -2.67 6.56
N ALA A 164 21.90 -1.70 6.49
CA ALA A 164 21.59 -0.34 6.05
C ALA A 164 21.13 -0.31 4.58
N GLY A 165 21.83 -1.02 3.69
CA GLY A 165 21.43 -1.17 2.28
C GLY A 165 20.06 -1.85 2.13
N GLN A 166 19.80 -2.87 2.95
CA GLN A 166 18.48 -3.50 3.01
C GLN A 166 17.42 -2.50 3.49
N ALA A 167 17.65 -1.75 4.57
CA ALA A 167 16.71 -0.75 5.07
C ALA A 167 16.32 0.28 4.00
N LEU A 168 17.30 0.78 3.24
CA LEU A 168 17.08 1.71 2.13
C LEU A 168 16.25 1.08 1.00
N ALA A 169 16.56 -0.16 0.62
CA ALA A 169 15.81 -0.88 -0.41
C ALA A 169 14.35 -1.10 0.01
N TRP A 170 14.12 -1.56 1.24
CA TRP A 170 12.77 -1.80 1.77
C TRP A 170 11.97 -0.50 1.87
N ASN A 171 12.57 0.60 2.34
CA ASN A 171 11.94 1.91 2.36
C ASN A 171 11.52 2.36 0.96
N SER A 172 12.41 2.18 -0.04
CA SER A 172 12.16 2.56 -1.44
C SER A 172 11.01 1.76 -2.05
N VAL A 173 11.03 0.43 -1.89
CA VAL A 173 9.98 -0.46 -2.39
C VAL A 173 8.65 -0.15 -1.71
N PHE A 174 8.65 0.00 -0.38
CA PHE A 174 7.45 0.33 0.38
C PHE A 174 6.83 1.64 -0.10
N LEU A 175 7.62 2.73 -0.19
CA LEU A 175 7.12 4.03 -0.63
C LEU A 175 6.57 4.00 -2.05
N LEU A 176 7.23 3.28 -2.96
CA LEU A 176 6.76 3.15 -4.33
C LEU A 176 5.38 2.49 -4.39
N TYR A 177 5.22 1.35 -3.71
CA TYR A 177 3.94 0.64 -3.64
C TYR A 177 2.88 1.47 -2.91
N TRP A 178 3.21 2.05 -1.77
CA TRP A 178 2.29 2.85 -0.97
C TRP A 178 1.77 4.07 -1.74
N SER A 179 2.64 4.82 -2.44
CA SER A 179 2.22 5.96 -3.26
C SER A 179 1.37 5.54 -4.46
N TYR A 180 1.73 4.43 -5.12
CA TYR A 180 0.96 3.87 -6.22
C TYR A 180 -0.42 3.39 -5.78
N ASP A 181 -0.49 2.60 -4.70
CA ASP A 181 -1.74 2.04 -4.20
C ASP A 181 -2.65 3.17 -3.68
N LEU A 182 -2.11 4.16 -2.96
CA LEU A 182 -2.88 5.31 -2.50
C LEU A 182 -3.52 6.09 -3.66
N ALA A 183 -2.79 6.26 -4.77
CA ALA A 183 -3.35 6.86 -5.99
C ALA A 183 -4.44 5.98 -6.61
N ALA A 184 -4.20 4.67 -6.69
CA ALA A 184 -5.14 3.71 -7.25
C ALA A 184 -6.45 3.64 -6.44
N LEU A 185 -6.40 3.81 -5.12
CA LEU A 185 -7.57 3.79 -4.24
C LEU A 185 -8.60 4.87 -4.59
N LEU A 186 -8.17 6.01 -5.14
CA LEU A 186 -9.08 7.09 -5.51
C LEU A 186 -10.12 6.65 -6.54
N SER A 187 -9.73 5.77 -7.46
CA SER A 187 -10.63 5.22 -8.49
C SER A 187 -11.51 4.07 -8.00
N ARG A 188 -11.15 3.46 -6.86
CA ARG A 188 -11.74 2.20 -6.38
C ARG A 188 -12.63 2.35 -5.16
N ARG A 189 -12.60 3.48 -4.47
CA ARG A 189 -13.31 3.74 -3.20
C ARG A 189 -14.13 5.01 -3.30
N ARG A 190 -15.17 5.09 -2.46
CA ARG A 190 -16.05 6.24 -2.32
C ARG A 190 -15.72 7.02 -1.05
N LYS A 191 -16.26 8.23 -0.93
CA LYS A 191 -16.21 9.02 0.32
C LYS A 191 -16.89 8.24 1.46
N GLY A 192 -16.28 8.21 2.64
CA GLY A 192 -16.78 7.43 3.78
C GLY A 192 -16.21 6.01 3.86
N GLU A 193 -15.45 5.56 2.87
CA GLU A 193 -14.82 4.24 2.83
C GLU A 193 -13.33 4.29 3.24
N GLU A 194 -12.90 5.32 3.97
CA GLU A 194 -11.49 5.54 4.32
C GLU A 194 -10.88 4.35 5.09
N ALA A 195 -11.61 3.75 6.04
CA ALA A 195 -11.12 2.60 6.80
C ALA A 195 -10.93 1.35 5.92
N ALA A 196 -11.84 1.13 4.97
CA ALA A 196 -11.70 0.05 3.99
C ALA A 196 -10.51 0.33 3.04
N ALA A 197 -10.30 1.59 2.67
CA ALA A 197 -9.15 2.01 1.87
C ALA A 197 -7.81 1.79 2.60
N VAL A 198 -7.75 1.97 3.94
CA VAL A 198 -6.56 1.62 4.73
C VAL A 198 -6.27 0.12 4.65
N VAL A 199 -7.30 -0.73 4.75
CA VAL A 199 -7.15 -2.19 4.65
C VAL A 199 -6.67 -2.59 3.26
N ASP A 200 -7.14 -1.89 2.22
CA ASP A 200 -6.70 -2.13 0.86
C ASP A 200 -5.18 -1.91 0.69
N LEU A 201 -4.57 -0.94 1.39
CA LEU A 201 -3.10 -0.74 1.35
C LEU A 201 -2.31 -1.97 1.83
N TYR A 202 -2.87 -2.79 2.72
CA TYR A 202 -2.26 -4.06 3.13
C TYR A 202 -2.52 -5.18 2.12
N ARG A 203 -3.73 -5.21 1.55
CA ARG A 203 -4.18 -6.29 0.65
C ARG A 203 -3.63 -6.15 -0.77
N ASP A 204 -3.38 -4.94 -1.21
CA ASP A 204 -3.04 -4.61 -2.60
C ASP A 204 -1.67 -5.19 -3.04
N VAL A 205 -0.90 -5.78 -2.12
CA VAL A 205 0.23 -6.68 -2.43
C VAL A 205 -0.15 -7.80 -3.40
N PHE A 206 -1.41 -8.27 -3.37
CA PHE A 206 -1.90 -9.30 -4.29
C PHE A 206 -2.38 -8.75 -5.64
N ASN A 207 -2.48 -7.43 -5.80
CA ASN A 207 -2.93 -6.85 -7.07
C ASN A 207 -1.96 -7.14 -8.21
N VAL A 208 -0.68 -7.38 -7.94
CA VAL A 208 0.28 -7.78 -8.97
C VAL A 208 -0.19 -9.02 -9.74
N PHE A 209 -0.80 -10.00 -9.05
CA PHE A 209 -1.32 -11.22 -9.68
C PHE A 209 -2.54 -10.92 -10.54
N GLY A 210 -3.52 -10.19 -9.99
CA GLY A 210 -4.74 -9.82 -10.73
C GLY A 210 -4.45 -8.90 -11.92
N TRP A 211 -3.53 -7.96 -11.76
CA TRP A 211 -3.09 -7.07 -12.83
C TRP A 211 -2.39 -7.83 -13.95
N THR A 212 -1.49 -8.77 -13.62
CA THR A 212 -0.82 -9.60 -14.63
C THR A 212 -1.82 -10.37 -15.49
N VAL A 213 -2.84 -10.98 -14.88
CA VAL A 213 -3.91 -11.68 -15.62
C VAL A 213 -4.67 -10.73 -16.54
N ARG A 214 -5.01 -9.52 -16.05
CA ARG A 214 -5.71 -8.51 -16.86
C ARG A 214 -4.86 -8.01 -18.03
N VAL A 215 -3.56 -7.80 -17.84
CA VAL A 215 -2.65 -7.42 -18.93
C VAL A 215 -2.62 -8.51 -20.01
N VAL A 216 -2.47 -9.77 -19.60
CA VAL A 216 -2.48 -10.91 -20.55
C VAL A 216 -3.80 -11.00 -21.30
N GLN A 217 -4.94 -10.86 -20.61
CA GLN A 217 -6.26 -10.86 -21.25
C GLN A 217 -6.44 -9.67 -22.19
N HIS A 218 -6.02 -8.48 -21.76
CA HIS A 218 -6.08 -7.25 -22.54
C HIS A 218 -5.30 -7.38 -23.85
N TRP A 219 -4.07 -7.89 -23.80
CA TRP A 219 -3.26 -8.10 -25.00
C TRP A 219 -3.76 -9.23 -25.90
N ARG A 220 -4.49 -10.21 -25.35
CA ARG A 220 -5.17 -11.23 -26.16
C ARG A 220 -6.36 -10.65 -26.93
N GLN A 221 -7.09 -9.72 -26.32
CA GLN A 221 -8.27 -9.08 -26.92
C GLN A 221 -7.88 -7.96 -27.89
N HIS A 222 -6.90 -7.14 -27.52
CA HIS A 222 -6.39 -6.03 -28.31
C HIS A 222 -5.09 -6.43 -28.97
N LYS A 223 -5.17 -6.99 -30.19
CA LYS A 223 -3.98 -7.30 -31.00
C LYS A 223 -3.33 -6.00 -31.48
N ILE A 224 -2.48 -5.40 -30.65
CA ILE A 224 -1.78 -4.15 -30.94
C ILE A 224 -0.84 -4.29 -32.16
N TRP A 225 -0.46 -5.53 -32.50
CA TRP A 225 0.56 -5.85 -33.50
C TRP A 225 0.06 -6.50 -34.79
N THR A 226 -1.26 -6.53 -35.05
CA THR A 226 -1.73 -7.00 -36.38
C THR A 226 -1.39 -5.95 -37.43
N VAL A 227 -0.30 -6.20 -38.16
CA VAL A 227 0.06 -5.48 -39.40
C VAL A 227 -1.13 -5.59 -40.35
N PRO A 228 -1.65 -4.49 -40.92
CA PRO A 228 -2.73 -4.56 -41.89
C PRO A 228 -2.27 -5.45 -43.06
N SER A 229 -2.98 -6.55 -43.29
CA SER A 229 -2.83 -7.31 -44.52
C SER A 229 -3.22 -6.39 -45.67
N ARG A 230 -2.25 -6.08 -46.54
CA ARG A 230 -2.49 -5.37 -47.80
C ARG A 230 -3.32 -6.22 -48.74
#